data_AF-R9IVM5-F1
#
_entry.id   AF-R9IVM5-F1
#
_cell.length_a   1.000
_cell.length_b   1.000
_cell.length_c   1.000
_cell.angle_alpha   90.00
_cell.angle_beta   90.00
_cell.angle_gamma   90.00
#
_symmetry.space_group_name_H-M   'P 1'
#
loop_
_entity.id
_entity.type
_entity.pdbx_description
1 polymer ?
#
loop_
_entity_poly.entity_id
_entity_poly.type
_entity_poly.pdbx_seq_one_letter_code
_entity_poly.pdbx_strand_id
1 'polypeptide(L)' 'MFVKPVSRRKEAFVVEFKVAKKVRELEKKADEALRQIAEKQYAAELYDDGYEIVGNYGIAFCGKDCLVKFQGEESFK' A
#
# COMPACT_ATOMS: atom_id res chain seq x y z
N MET A 1 0.47 -7.28 -2.68
CA MET A 1 0.88 -7.26 -4.11
C MET A 1 2.02 -6.28 -4.27
N PHE A 2 2.99 -6.53 -5.17
CA PHE A 2 4.07 -5.59 -5.47
C PHE A 2 3.90 -4.99 -6.86
N VAL A 3 4.09 -3.67 -6.98
CA VAL A 3 4.22 -2.96 -8.26
C VAL A 3 5.66 -2.48 -8.38
N LYS A 4 6.41 -3.15 -9.25
CA LYS A 4 7.86 -3.03 -9.39
C LYS A 4 8.20 -2.33 -10.71
N PRO A 5 8.64 -1.06 -10.72
CA PRO A 5 9.09 -0.43 -11.96
C PRO A 5 10.43 -1.04 -12.41
N VAL A 6 10.71 -0.94 -13.72
CA VAL A 6 11.97 -1.46 -14.30
C VAL A 6 13.20 -0.78 -13.70
N SER A 7 13.12 0.54 -13.48
CA SER A 7 14.19 1.30 -12.82
C SER A 7 14.02 1.26 -11.31
N ARG A 8 15.08 0.89 -10.60
CA ARG A 8 15.11 0.83 -9.12
C ARG A 8 15.11 2.21 -8.44
N ARG A 9 15.40 3.27 -9.22
CA ARG A 9 15.29 4.68 -8.79
C ARG A 9 13.87 5.24 -8.87
N LYS A 10 12.94 4.49 -9.48
CA LYS A 10 11.51 4.86 -9.49
C LYS A 10 10.83 4.18 -8.30
N GLU A 11 9.80 4.85 -7.79
CA GLU A 11 9.03 4.35 -6.66
C GLU A 11 8.37 3.01 -6.97
N ALA A 12 8.64 2.03 -6.11
CA ALA A 12 7.95 0.74 -6.09
C ALA A 12 6.82 0.79 -5.05
N PHE A 13 5.78 -0.02 -5.25
CA PHE A 13 4.64 0.01 -4.35
C PHE A 13 4.31 -1.36 -3.77
N VAL A 14 3.95 -1.36 -2.49
CA VAL A 14 3.18 -2.45 -1.88
C VAL A 14 1.70 -2.06 -1.91
N VAL A 15 0.86 -2.92 -2.47
CA VAL A 15 -0.59 -2.72 -2.54
C VAL A 15 -1.28 -3.86 -1.82
N GLU A 16 -2.13 -3.53 -0.85
CA GLU A 16 -2.93 -4.49 -0.09
C GLU A 16 -4.42 -4.17 -0.20
N PHE A 17 -5.24 -5.21 -0.39
CA PHE A 17 -6.67 -5.08 -0.65
C PHE A 17 -7.50 -5.66 0.48
N LYS A 18 -8.64 -5.01 0.77
CA LYS A 18 -9.66 -5.47 1.70
C LYS A 18 -11.05 -5.37 1.11
N VAL A 19 -11.95 -6.23 1.56
CA VAL A 19 -13.39 -6.13 1.24
C VAL A 19 -14.14 -5.75 2.51
N ALA A 20 -14.97 -4.73 2.40
CA ALA A 20 -15.91 -4.26 3.41
C ALA A 20 -17.32 -4.77 3.10
N LYS A 21 -18.13 -5.00 4.14
CA LYS A 21 -19.55 -5.36 3.96
C LYS A 21 -20.45 -4.14 3.88
N LYS A 22 -20.00 -3.00 4.43
CA LYS A 22 -20.72 -1.73 4.45
C LYS A 22 -19.78 -0.60 4.07
N VAL A 23 -20.28 0.40 3.36
CA VAL A 23 -19.51 1.58 2.94
C VAL A 23 -18.81 2.26 4.12
N ARG A 24 -19.46 2.36 5.28
CA ARG A 24 -18.88 2.94 6.51
C ARG A 24 -17.65 2.18 7.06
N GLU A 25 -17.40 0.97 6.60
CA GLU A 25 -16.24 0.16 7.03
C GLU A 25 -15.03 0.34 6.09
N LEU A 26 -15.20 1.02 4.95
CA LEU A 26 -14.15 1.20 3.95
C LEU A 26 -12.90 1.85 4.54
N GLU A 27 -13.07 2.91 5.35
CA GLU A 27 -11.94 3.61 5.94
C GLU A 27 -11.13 2.70 6.88
N LYS A 28 -11.82 2.07 7.84
CA LYS A 28 -11.22 1.10 8.77
C LYS A 28 -10.50 -0.02 8.01
N LYS A 29 -11.10 -0.51 6.91
CA LYS A 29 -10.51 -1.59 6.10
C LYS A 29 -9.28 -1.14 5.33
N ALA A 30 -9.24 0.08 4.80
CA ALA A 30 -8.05 0.62 4.17
C ALA A 30 -6.91 0.80 5.19
N ASP A 31 -7.23 1.22 6.42
CA ASP A 31 -6.26 1.30 7.52
C ASP A 31 -5.75 -0.09 7.95
N GLU A 32 -6.64 -1.08 8.02
CA GLU A 32 -6.24 -2.48 8.25
C GLU A 32 -5.29 -2.98 7.17
N ALA A 33 -5.48 -2.57 5.91
CA ALA A 33 -4.59 -2.94 4.81
C ALA A 33 -3.19 -2.34 4.99
N LEU A 34 -3.08 -1.04 5.28
CA LEU A 34 -1.80 -0.38 5.57
C LEU A 34 -1.11 -0.98 6.79
N ARG A 35 -1.87 -1.26 7.87
CA ARG A 35 -1.32 -1.91 9.07
C ARG A 35 -0.76 -3.29 8.75
N GLN A 36 -1.46 -4.09 7.94
CA GLN A 36 -0.97 -5.38 7.51
C GLN A 36 0.34 -5.27 6.71
N ILE A 37 0.47 -4.27 5.83
CA ILE A 37 1.72 -4.02 5.10
C ILE A 37 2.87 -3.76 6.07
N ALA A 38 2.65 -2.91 7.08
CA ALA A 38 3.65 -2.57 8.08
C ALA A 38 4.03 -3.79 8.96
N GLU A 39 3.04 -4.53 9.47
CA GLU A 39 3.24 -5.71 10.34
C GLU A 39 3.97 -6.84 9.62
N LYS A 40 3.74 -7.01 8.32
CA LYS A 40 4.40 -8.03 7.49
C LYS A 40 5.73 -7.54 6.90
N GLN A 41 6.06 -6.27 7.09
CA GLN A 41 7.29 -5.65 6.61
C GLN A 41 7.52 -5.85 5.10
N TYR A 42 6.46 -5.87 4.28
CA TYR A 42 6.59 -6.11 2.84
C TYR A 42 7.45 -5.06 2.12
N ALA A 43 7.57 -3.85 2.67
CA ALA A 43 8.48 -2.84 2.14
C ALA A 43 9.96 -3.27 2.23
N ALA A 44 10.33 -4.07 3.25
CA ALA A 44 11.70 -4.57 3.40
C ALA A 44 12.13 -5.41 2.19
N GLU A 45 11.25 -6.24 1.65
CA GLU A 45 11.53 -7.03 0.44
C GLU A 45 11.82 -6.15 -0.78
N LEU A 46 11.24 -4.95 -0.86
CA LEU A 46 11.50 -4.01 -1.96
C LEU A 46 12.84 -3.29 -1.79
N TYR A 47 13.20 -2.94 -0.56
CA TYR A 47 14.51 -2.36 -0.26
C TYR A 47 15.63 -3.39 -0.51
N ASP A 48 15.45 -4.65 -0.13
CA ASP A 48 16.40 -5.75 -0.40
C ASP A 48 16.56 -6.00 -1.91
N ASP A 49 15.48 -5.81 -2.68
CA ASP A 49 15.46 -5.84 -4.15
C ASP A 49 16.12 -4.61 -4.81
N GLY A 50 16.59 -3.66 -4.01
CA GLY A 50 17.34 -2.46 -4.44
C GLY A 50 16.48 -1.25 -4.79
N TYR A 51 15.19 -1.23 -4.49
CA TYR A 51 14.37 -0.02 -4.67
C TYR A 51 14.70 1.02 -3.61
N GLU A 52 14.92 2.25 -4.06
CA GLU A 52 15.29 3.37 -3.18
C GLU A 52 14.07 4.05 -2.53
N ILE A 53 12.91 3.98 -3.19
CA ILE A 53 11.68 4.65 -2.77
C ILE A 53 10.56 3.63 -2.81
N VAL A 54 9.85 3.49 -1.68
CA VAL A 54 8.74 2.56 -1.54
C VAL A 54 7.51 3.28 -0.99
N GLY A 55 6.39 3.15 -1.69
CA GLY A 55 5.08 3.64 -1.28
C GLY A 55 4.12 2.50 -0.95
N ASN A 56 3.17 2.73 -0.04
CA ASN A 56 2.20 1.73 0.39
C ASN A 56 0.78 2.20 0.07
N TYR A 57 -0.02 1.32 -0.55
CA TYR A 57 -1.44 1.54 -0.79
C TYR A 57 -2.27 0.52 -0.02
N GLY A 58 -3.16 1.03 0.85
CA GLY A 58 -4.24 0.26 1.45
C GLY A 58 -5.54 0.57 0.74
N ILE A 59 -6.15 -0.43 0.10
CA ILE A 59 -7.36 -0.25 -0.70
C ILE A 59 -8.48 -1.12 -0.14
N ALA A 60 -9.61 -0.51 0.18
CA ALA A 60 -10.81 -1.22 0.59
C ALA A 60 -11.91 -1.09 -0.47
N PHE A 61 -12.61 -2.19 -0.76
CA PHE A 61 -13.74 -2.24 -1.68
C PHE A 61 -15.05 -2.58 -0.95
N CYS A 62 -16.15 -1.97 -1.38
CA CYS A 62 -17.52 -2.29 -0.97
C CYS A 62 -18.40 -2.30 -2.23
N GLY A 63 -18.49 -3.45 -2.90
CA GLY A 63 -19.16 -3.52 -4.20
C GLY A 63 -18.37 -2.73 -5.26
N LYS A 64 -18.98 -1.66 -5.79
CA LYS A 64 -18.34 -0.77 -6.79
C LYS A 64 -17.64 0.44 -6.15
N ASP A 65 -17.85 0.69 -4.87
CA ASP A 65 -17.19 1.77 -4.15
C ASP A 65 -15.83 1.29 -3.63
N CYS A 66 -14.85 2.20 -3.60
CA CYS A 66 -13.57 1.93 -2.97
C CYS A 66 -13.04 3.14 -2.22
N LEU A 67 -12.21 2.88 -1.21
CA LEU A 67 -11.41 3.87 -0.53
C LEU A 67 -9.94 3.48 -0.65
N VAL A 68 -9.13 4.43 -1.09
CA VAL A 68 -7.69 4.28 -1.29
C VAL A 68 -6.98 5.16 -0.26
N LYS A 69 -6.09 4.58 0.54
CA LYS A 69 -5.14 5.32 1.38
C LYS A 69 -3.74 5.07 0.85
N PHE A 70 -2.94 6.13 0.81
CA PHE A 70 -1.55 6.11 0.40
C PHE A 70 -0.68 6.50 1.58
N GLN A 71 0.44 5.81 1.74
CA GLN A 71 1.50 6.12 2.69
C GLN A 71 2.85 5.93 1.98
N GLY A 72 3.42 7.03 1.49
CA GLY A 72 4.79 7.07 0.98
C GLY A 72 5.73 7.68 2.01
N GLU A 73 7.03 7.50 1.83
CA GLU A 73 8.02 8.30 2.55
C GLU A 73 8.01 9.73 2.00
N GLU A 74 7.90 10.73 2.88
CA GLU A 74 8.18 12.10 2.47
C GLU A 74 9.67 12.19 2.14
N SER A 75 9.99 12.35 0.86
CA SER A 75 11.30 12.85 0.47
C SER A 75 11.42 14.25 1.06
N PHE A 76 12.20 14.40 2.13
CA PHE A 76 12.78 15.70 2.48
C PHE A 76 13.50 16.20 1.22
N LYS A 77 12.89 17.19 0.56
CA LYS A 77 13.51 17.95 -0.53
C LYS A 77 14.52 18.93 0.04
#